data_AF-A0A432SL83-F1
#
_entry.id   AF-A0A432SL83-F1
#
_cell.length_a   1.000
_cell.length_b   1.000
_cell.length_c   1.000
_cell.angle_alpha   90.00
_cell.angle_beta   90.00
_cell.angle_gamma   90.00
#
_symmetry.space_group_name_H-M   'P 1'
#
loop_
_entity.id
_entity.type
_entity.pdbx_description
1 polymer ?
#
loop_
_entity_poly.entity_id
_entity_poly.type
_entity_poly.pdbx_seq_one_letter_code
_entity_poly.pdbx_strand_id
1 'polypeptide(L)'
;MKHDFIPHIDPTPELERKECRFFAFVLMLFLKFGAVIFALLVWYLSDFYYGISSFLVFYLVIGIIRSKLLHASIPKLQQEYHYNDHAIATWYVKRVAVCE
;
A
#
# COMPACT_ATOMS: atom_id res chain seq x y z
N MET A 1 27.32 -27.72 -12.09
CA MET A 1 26.73 -27.14 -10.86
C MET A 1 26.10 -25.81 -11.26
N LYS A 2 24.77 -25.75 -11.27
CA LYS A 2 24.03 -24.52 -11.54
C LYS A 2 24.09 -23.75 -10.22
N HIS A 3 24.88 -22.69 -10.14
CA HIS A 3 24.87 -21.83 -8.96
C HIS A 3 23.43 -21.34 -8.78
N ASP A 4 22.80 -21.68 -7.66
CA ASP A 4 21.54 -21.10 -7.24
C ASP A 4 21.77 -19.59 -7.11
N PHE A 5 21.45 -18.86 -8.18
CA PHE A 5 21.41 -17.41 -8.18
C PHE A 5 20.27 -17.04 -7.25
N ILE A 6 20.57 -16.82 -5.97
CA ILE A 6 19.65 -16.16 -5.06
C ILE A 6 19.53 -14.72 -5.61
N PRO A 7 18.37 -14.32 -6.17
CA PRO A 7 18.21 -12.96 -6.63
C PRO A 7 18.46 -12.02 -5.44
N HIS A 8 19.27 -10.99 -5.65
CA HIS A 8 19.52 -10.00 -4.60
C HIS A 8 18.22 -9.25 -4.32
N ILE A 9 17.58 -9.56 -3.19
CA ILE A 9 16.36 -8.88 -2.73
C ILE A 9 16.81 -7.71 -1.87
N ASP A 10 16.50 -6.49 -2.32
CA ASP A 10 16.73 -5.30 -1.49
C ASP A 10 15.82 -5.38 -0.27
N PRO A 11 16.34 -5.14 0.96
CA PRO A 11 15.50 -5.05 2.14
C PRO A 11 14.52 -3.88 2.02
N THR A 12 13.41 -3.96 2.75
CA THR A 12 12.49 -2.81 2.83
C THR A 12 13.26 -1.63 3.44
N PRO A 13 13.30 -0.47 2.75
CA PRO A 13 14.15 0.63 3.18
C PRO A 13 13.65 1.25 4.47
N GLU A 14 14.56 1.67 5.35
CA GLU A 14 14.18 2.42 6.54
C GLU A 14 14.04 3.92 6.24
N LEU A 15 13.07 4.56 6.90
CA LEU A 15 12.80 5.99 6.78
C LEU A 15 13.39 6.71 7.99
N GLU A 16 14.45 7.48 7.78
CA GLU A 16 15.14 8.20 8.87
C GLU A 16 14.36 9.43 9.33
N ARG A 17 13.72 10.14 8.39
CA ARG A 17 12.96 11.36 8.70
C ARG A 17 11.59 11.03 9.30
N LYS A 18 11.26 11.70 10.42
CA LYS A 18 9.98 11.56 11.13
C LYS A 18 8.77 11.91 10.26
N GLU A 19 8.90 12.91 9.39
CA GLU A 19 7.85 13.35 8.47
C GLU A 19 7.53 12.25 7.45
N CYS A 20 8.56 11.65 6.87
CA CYS A 20 8.44 10.55 5.91
C CYS A 20 7.83 9.31 6.57
N ARG A 21 8.21 9.01 7.81
CA ARG A 21 7.60 7.94 8.60
C ARG A 21 6.11 8.21 8.85
N PHE A 22 5.73 9.46 9.11
CA PHE A 22 4.33 9.84 9.26
C PHE A 22 3.55 9.65 7.95
N PHE A 23 4.11 10.08 6.81
CA PHE A 23 3.48 9.85 5.50
C PHE A 23 3.30 8.36 5.18
N ALA A 24 4.33 7.54 5.44
CA ALA A 24 4.23 6.09 5.23
C ALA A 24 3.16 5.47 6.13
N PHE A 25 3.04 5.93 7.37
CA PHE A 25 2.01 5.49 8.30
C PHE A 25 0.60 5.90 7.85
N VAL A 26 0.40 7.14 7.40
CA VAL A 26 -0.89 7.62 6.88
C VAL A 26 -1.29 6.82 5.62
N LEU A 27 -0.34 6.61 4.70
CA LEU A 27 -0.59 5.82 3.50
C LEU A 27 -0.93 4.36 3.84
N MET A 28 -0.21 3.74 4.78
CA MET A 28 -0.51 2.41 5.29
C MET A 28 -1.93 2.33 5.86
N LEU A 29 -2.31 3.29 6.71
CA LEU A 29 -3.66 3.33 7.30
C LEU A 29 -4.73 3.49 6.22
N PHE A 30 -4.50 4.34 5.23
CA PHE A 30 -5.41 4.52 4.10
C PHE A 30 -5.59 3.22 3.30
N LEU A 31 -4.49 2.52 2.97
CA LEU A 31 -4.55 1.26 2.22
C LEU A 31 -5.22 0.14 3.02
N LYS A 32 -5.11 0.14 4.34
CA LYS A 32 -5.66 -0.92 5.19
C LYS A 32 -7.10 -0.67 5.61
N PHE A 33 -7.42 0.55 6.03
CA PHE A 33 -8.71 0.90 6.64
C PHE A 33 -9.55 1.85 5.79
N GLY A 34 -9.03 2.39 4.69
CA GLY A 34 -9.73 3.36 3.85
C GLY A 34 -11.10 2.86 3.38
N ALA A 35 -11.18 1.62 2.92
CA ALA A 35 -12.45 1.01 2.50
C ALA A 35 -13.46 0.89 3.64
N VAL A 36 -13.02 0.51 4.84
CA VAL A 36 -13.90 0.36 6.01
C VAL A 36 -14.39 1.73 6.47
N ILE A 37 -13.50 2.71 6.60
CA ILE A 37 -13.85 4.07 7.01
C ILE A 37 -14.84 4.68 6.02
N PHE A 38 -14.59 4.52 4.71
CA PHE A 38 -15.47 5.02 3.67
C PHE A 38 -16.85 4.36 3.74
N ALA A 39 -16.90 3.04 3.91
CA ALA A 39 -18.15 2.31 4.04
C ALA A 39 -18.96 2.71 5.27
N LEU A 40 -18.30 2.89 6.42
CA LEU A 40 -18.94 3.36 7.65
C LEU A 40 -19.50 4.78 7.48
N LEU A 41 -18.78 5.65 6.77
CA LEU A 41 -19.24 7.01 6.46
C LEU A 41 -20.48 6.98 5.56
N VAL A 42 -20.47 6.17 4.50
CA VAL A 42 -21.63 6.00 3.61
C VAL A 42 -22.82 5.40 4.35
N TRP A 43 -22.59 4.40 5.21
CA TRP A 43 -23.65 3.82 6.05
C TRP A 43 -24.23 4.86 7.01
N TYR A 44 -23.40 5.70 7.63
CA TYR A 44 -23.88 6.75 8.54
C TYR A 44 -24.77 7.79 7.84
N LEU A 45 -24.49 8.10 6.57
CA LEU A 45 -25.23 9.11 5.81
C LEU A 45 -26.42 8.54 5.02
N SER A 46 -26.56 7.23 4.93
CA SER A 46 -27.55 6.58 4.06
C SER A 46 -28.03 5.28 4.71
N ASP A 47 -28.22 4.21 3.93
CA ASP A 47 -28.64 2.91 4.42
C ASP A 47 -27.50 1.89 4.41
N PHE A 48 -27.70 0.81 5.16
CA PHE A 48 -26.78 -0.32 5.26
C PHE A 48 -26.43 -0.93 3.89
N TYR A 49 -27.40 -1.02 2.97
CA TYR A 49 -27.18 -1.56 1.62
C TYR A 49 -26.17 -0.72 0.81
N TYR A 50 -26.27 0.61 0.87
CA TYR A 50 -25.31 1.51 0.24
C TYR A 50 -23.94 1.43 0.92
N GLY A 51 -23.90 1.26 2.25
CA GLY A 51 -22.67 1.01 3.00
C GLY A 51 -21.92 -0.21 2.49
N ILE A 52 -22.59 -1.36 2.34
CA ILE A 52 -21.95 -2.59 1.81
C ILE A 52 -21.53 -2.42 0.35
N SER A 53 -22.39 -1.85 -0.50
CA SER A 53 -22.08 -1.67 -1.92
C SER A 53 -20.83 -0.78 -2.10
N SER A 54 -20.78 0.33 -1.37
CA SER A 54 -19.63 1.24 -1.38
C SER A 54 -18.37 0.59 -0.82
N PHE A 55 -18.47 -0.26 0.22
CA PHE A 55 -17.35 -1.05 0.73
C PHE A 55 -16.72 -1.90 -0.37
N LEU A 56 -17.54 -2.67 -1.09
CA LEU A 56 -17.08 -3.57 -2.15
C LEU A 56 -16.41 -2.79 -3.29
N VAL A 57 -17.03 -1.70 -3.75
CA VAL A 57 -16.48 -0.85 -4.81
C VAL A 57 -15.16 -0.21 -4.37
N PHE A 58 -15.12 0.37 -3.17
CA PHE A 58 -13.92 1.04 -2.69
C PHE A 58 -12.79 0.05 -2.36
N TYR A 59 -13.12 -1.17 -1.91
CA TYR A 59 -12.15 -2.24 -1.75
C TYR A 59 -11.43 -2.56 -3.07
N LEU A 60 -12.16 -2.62 -4.19
CA LEU A 60 -11.56 -2.79 -5.53
C LEU A 60 -10.66 -1.60 -5.90
N VAL A 61 -11.12 -0.37 -5.64
CA VAL A 61 -10.31 0.85 -5.88
C VAL A 61 -9.00 0.80 -5.09
N ILE A 62 -9.05 0.44 -3.81
CA ILE A 62 -7.85 0.27 -2.97
C ILE A 62 -6.94 -0.83 -3.52
N GLY A 63 -7.49 -1.93 -4.02
CA GLY A 63 -6.72 -2.99 -4.69
C GLY A 63 -5.95 -2.49 -5.92
N ILE A 64 -6.60 -1.69 -6.76
CA ILE A 64 -5.97 -1.05 -7.93
C ILE A 64 -4.85 -0.10 -7.49
N ILE A 65 -5.11 0.74 -6.49
CA ILE A 65 -4.11 1.67 -5.94
C ILE A 65 -2.90 0.89 -5.40
N ARG A 66 -3.12 -0.21 -4.66
CA ARG A 66 -2.05 -1.08 -4.16
C ARG A 66 -1.18 -1.63 -5.29
N SER A 67 -1.80 -2.14 -6.35
CA SER A 67 -1.08 -2.66 -7.51
C SER A 67 -0.24 -1.57 -8.19
N LYS A 68 -0.79 -0.36 -8.36
CA LYS A 68 -0.06 0.78 -8.93
C LYS A 68 1.11 1.23 -8.03
N LEU A 69 0.91 1.32 -6.72
CA LEU A 69 1.95 1.69 -5.76
C LEU A 69 3.11 0.68 -5.78
N LEU A 70 2.80 -0.61 -5.83
CA LEU A 70 3.80 -1.68 -5.92
C LEU A 70 4.63 -1.53 -7.19
N HIS A 71 3.97 -1.38 -8.34
CA HIS A 71 4.65 -1.27 -9.63
C HIS A 71 5.48 0.02 -9.77
N ALA A 72 5.09 1.09 -9.09
CA ALA A 72 5.80 2.36 -9.11
C ALA A 72 7.01 2.40 -8.17
N SER A 73 6.96 1.68 -7.03
CA SER A 73 7.94 1.82 -5.96
C SER A 73 8.92 0.65 -5.82
N ILE A 74 8.50 -0.56 -6.18
CA ILE A 74 9.29 -1.78 -6.00
C ILE A 74 9.99 -2.16 -7.32
N PRO A 75 11.28 -2.54 -7.31
CA PRO A 75 12.00 -2.98 -8.51
C PRO A 75 11.38 -4.19 -9.18
N LYS A 76 11.40 -4.21 -10.51
CA LYS A 76 10.81 -5.27 -11.34
C LYS A 76 11.18 -6.70 -10.91
N LEU A 77 12.44 -6.91 -10.51
CA LEU A 77 12.95 -8.21 -10.06
C LEU A 77 12.26 -8.75 -8.81
N GLN A 78 11.63 -7.88 -8.02
CA GLN A 78 11.00 -8.22 -6.76
C GLN A 78 9.50 -7.85 -6.70
N GLN A 79 8.90 -7.37 -7.79
CA GLN A 79 7.47 -7.00 -7.80
C GLN A 79 6.52 -8.18 -7.57
N GLU A 80 6.95 -9.40 -7.86
CA GLU A 80 6.12 -10.60 -7.72
C GLU A 80 6.07 -11.15 -6.29
N TYR A 81 6.88 -10.60 -5.37
CA TYR A 81 6.84 -11.01 -3.97
C TYR A 81 5.62 -10.44 -3.24
N HIS A 82 5.17 -11.16 -2.20
CA HIS A 82 4.10 -10.70 -1.34
C HIS A 82 4.61 -9.64 -0.36
N TYR A 83 4.16 -8.39 -0.54
CA TYR A 83 4.45 -7.29 0.38
C TYR A 83 3.24 -6.96 1.24
N ASN A 84 3.52 -6.62 2.50
CA ASN A 84 2.53 -6.03 3.39
C ASN A 84 2.31 -4.54 3.05
N ASP A 85 1.14 -4.00 3.40
CA ASP A 85 0.77 -2.60 3.16
C ASP A 85 1.81 -1.60 3.72
N HIS A 86 2.41 -1.93 4.87
CA HIS A 86 3.50 -1.15 5.46
C HIS A 86 4.75 -1.11 4.55
N ALA A 87 5.12 -2.25 3.96
CA ALA A 87 6.29 -2.33 3.10
C ALA A 87 6.05 -1.56 1.79
N ILE A 88 4.86 -1.72 1.19
CA ILE A 88 4.46 -0.98 -0.02
C ILE A 88 4.48 0.54 0.24
N ALA A 89 3.91 0.98 1.37
CA ALA A 89 3.89 2.40 1.73
C ALA A 89 5.31 2.95 1.96
N THR A 90 6.16 2.19 2.66
CA THR A 90 7.54 2.58 2.93
C THR A 90 8.38 2.68 1.65
N TRP A 91 8.28 1.69 0.76
CA TRP A 91 8.91 1.72 -0.55
C TRP A 91 8.47 2.91 -1.39
N TYR A 92 7.17 3.19 -1.41
CA TYR A 92 6.62 4.33 -2.14
C TYR A 92 7.11 5.66 -1.61
N VAL A 93 7.10 5.85 -0.28
CA VAL A 93 7.57 7.10 0.32
C VAL A 93 9.07 7.30 0.09
N LYS A 94 9.88 6.25 0.26
CA LYS A 94 11.33 6.32 0.05
C LYS A 94 11.68 6.67 -1.41
N ARG A 95 11.11 5.96 -2.39
CA ARG A 95 11.51 6.12 -3.81
C ARG A 95 10.77 7.22 -4.57
N VAL A 96 9.49 7.42 -4.30
CA VAL A 96 8.62 8.27 -5.13
C VAL A 96 8.33 9.59 -4.45
N ALA A 97 8.12 9.59 -3.12
CA ALA A 97 7.82 10.81 -2.37
C ALA A 97 9.07 11.60 -1.91
N VAL A 98 10.26 11.28 -2.45
CA VAL A 98 11.52 12.04 -2.25
C VAL A 98 11.91 12.16 -0.78
N CYS A 99 11.82 11.05 -0.06
CA CYS A 99 12.31 10.93 1.30
C CYS A 99 13.56 10.05 1.29
N GLU A 100 14.70 10.65 0.96
CA GLU A 100 16.01 9.98 0.98
C GLU A 100 16.55 9.85 2.41
#